data_AF-A0A3D4N082-F1
#
_entry.id   AF-A0A3D4N082-F1
#
_cell.length_a   1.000
_cell.length_b   1.000
_cell.length_c   1.000
_cell.angle_alpha   90.00
_cell.angle_beta   90.00
_cell.angle_gamma   90.00
#
_symmetry.space_group_name_H-M   'P 1'
#
loop_
_entity.id
_entity.type
_entity.pdbx_description
1 polymer ?
#
loop_
_entity_poly.entity_id
_entity_poly.type
_entity_poly.pdbx_seq_one_letter_code
_entity_poly.pdbx_strand_id
1 'polypeptide(L)' 'MVNLNRVERILPWGRGRYVLKFSNEERVHVSKEKTRELKALMGLL' A
#
# COMPACT_ATOMS: atom_id res chain seq x y z
N MET A 1 5.97 6.52 8.95
CA MET A 1 4.50 6.51 9.15
C MET A 1 3.88 7.17 7.92
N VAL A 2 2.86 6.56 7.31
CA VAL A 2 2.22 7.05 6.08
C VAL A 2 0.76 7.40 6.37
N ASN A 3 0.28 8.54 5.87
CA ASN A 3 -1.13 8.91 5.95
C ASN A 3 -1.92 8.28 4.80
N LEU A 4 -2.77 7.29 5.11
CA LEU A 4 -3.57 6.57 4.12
C LEU A 4 -4.64 7.44 3.45
N ASN A 5 -5.10 8.52 4.07
CA ASN A 5 -6.07 9.45 3.47
C ASN A 5 -5.51 10.21 2.26
N ARG A 6 -4.18 10.19 2.08
CA ARG A 6 -3.50 10.82 0.93
C ARG A 6 -3.15 9.81 -0.16
N VAL A 7 -3.39 8.51 0.07
CA VAL A 7 -3.12 7.47 -0.92
C VAL A 7 -4.22 7.53 -1.98
N GLU A 8 -3.81 7.73 -3.23
CA GLU A 8 -4.73 7.74 -4.36
C GLU A 8 -5.03 6.30 -4.80
N ARG A 9 -3.99 5.46 -4.88
CA ARG A 9 -4.14 4.06 -5.33
C ARG A 9 -3.19 3.13 -4.59
N ILE A 10 -3.65 1.91 -4.41
CA ILE A 10 -2.83 0.79 -3.93
C ILE A 10 -2.63 -0.16 -5.11
N LEU A 11 -1.39 -0.33 -5.55
CA LEU A 11 -1.05 -1.11 -6.73
C LEU A 11 -0.32 -2.41 -6.34
N PRO A 12 -0.67 -3.56 -6.92
CA PRO A 12 0.11 -4.78 -6.74
C PRO A 12 1.49 -4.62 -7.40
N TRP A 13 2.54 -5.01 -6.68
CA TRP A 13 3.94 -4.96 -7.12
C TRP A 13 4.57 -6.37 -7.26
N GLY A 14 3.74 -7.41 -7.20
CA GLY A 14 4.15 -8.80 -7.37
C GLY A 14 4.60 -9.49 -6.06
N ARG A 15 4.48 -10.83 -6.05
CA ARG A 15 4.74 -11.69 -4.88
C ARG A 15 3.99 -11.24 -3.63
N GLY A 16 2.75 -10.75 -3.81
CA GLY A 16 1.90 -10.24 -2.74
C GLY A 16 2.33 -8.90 -2.15
N ARG A 17 3.31 -8.19 -2.73
CA ARG A 17 3.71 -6.84 -2.31
C ARG A 17 2.85 -5.78 -2.97
N TYR A 18 2.80 -4.61 -2.34
CA TYR A 18 2.03 -3.47 -2.82
C TYR A 18 2.87 -2.20 -2.83
N VAL A 19 2.45 -1.23 -3.64
CA VAL A 19 2.96 0.13 -3.69
C VAL A 19 1.79 1.08 -3.48
N LEU A 20 1.99 2.06 -2.59
CA LEU A 20 1.07 3.17 -2.39
C LEU A 20 1.45 4.28 -3.37
N LYS A 21 0.52 4.67 -4.23
CA LYS A 21 0.66 5.81 -5.14
C LYS A 21 -0.09 7.00 -4.55
N PHE A 22 0.59 8.13 -4.45
CA PHE A 22 0.03 9.40 -3.98
C PHE A 22 -0.25 10.32 -5.18
N SER A 23 -1.03 11.38 -4.94
CA SER A 23 -1.43 12.35 -5.98
C SER A 23 -0.27 13.17 -6.55
N ASN A 24 0.82 13.32 -5.79
CA ASN A 24 2.07 13.96 -6.22
C ASN A 24 2.99 12.99 -7.00
N GLU A 25 2.45 11.87 -7.49
CA GLU A 25 3.17 10.79 -8.17
C GLU A 25 4.20 10.02 -7.33
N GLU A 26 4.35 10.38 -6.05
CA GLU A 26 5.23 9.66 -5.13
C GLU A 26 4.75 8.21 -4.98
N ARG A 27 5.73 7.31 -4.81
CA ARG A 27 5.49 5.87 -4.66
C ARG A 27 6.20 5.37 -3.42
N VAL A 28 5.44 4.75 -2.53
CA VAL A 28 5.99 4.12 -1.33
C VAL A 28 5.78 2.61 -1.42
N HIS A 29 6.89 1.88 -1.39
CA HIS A 29 6.87 0.42 -1.34
C HIS A 29 6.46 -0.06 0.04
N VAL A 30 5.52 -0.99 0.09
CA VAL A 30 5.07 -1.62 1.33
C VAL A 30 5.98 -2.80 1.63
N SER A 31 6.55 -2.84 2.83
CA SER A 31 7.39 -3.97 3.25
C SER A 31 6.58 -5.26 3.36
N LYS A 32 7.28 -6.39 3.41
CA LYS A 32 6.63 -7.70 3.56
C LYS A 32 5.88 -7.82 4.89
N GLU A 33 6.41 -7.27 5.99
CA GLU A 33 5.71 -7.32 7.28
C GLU A 33 4.43 -6.49 7.24
N LYS A 34 4.49 -5.29 6.64
CA LYS A 34 3.35 -4.36 6.57
C LYS A 34 2.30 -4.73 5.53
N THR A 35 2.62 -5.66 4.64
CA THR A 35 1.67 -6.18 3.64
C THR A 35 0.48 -6.86 4.30
N ARG A 36 0.68 -7.61 5.39
CA ARG A 36 -0.44 -8.30 6.07
C ARG A 36 -1.40 -7.30 6.72
N GLU A 37 -0.86 -6.31 7.42
CA GLU A 37 -1.63 -5.21 7.99
C GLU A 37 -2.42 -4.46 6.91
N LEU A 38 -1.77 -4.16 5.78
CA LEU A 38 -2.43 -3.48 4.66
C LEU A 38 -3.61 -4.28 4.09
N LYS A 39 -3.44 -5.60 3.90
CA LYS A 39 -4.52 -6.46 3.41
C LYS A 39 -5.72 -6.49 4.37
N ALA A 40 -5.47 -6.50 5.67
CA ALA A 40 -6.54 -6.46 6.68
C ALA A 40 -7.33 -5.15 6.59
N LEU A 41 -6.63 -4.01 6.46
CA LEU A 41 -7.25 -2.70 6.30
C LEU A 41 -8.08 -2.58 5.01
N MET A 42 -7.70 -3.30 3.96
CA MET A 42 -8.43 -3.35 2.69
C MET A 42 -9.59 -4.37 2.69
N GLY A 43 -9.78 -5.14 3.76
CA GLY A 43 -10.78 -6.21 3.80
C GLY A 43 -10.47 -7.39 2.85
N LEU A 44 -9.19 -7.63 2.56
CA LEU A 44 -8.71 -8.71 1.68
C LEU A 44 -8.24 -9.95 2.47
N LEU A 45 -8.70 -10.09 3.72
CA LEU A 45 -8.35 -11.14 4.67
C LEU A 45 -9.61 -11.86 5.15
#